data_AF-A0A6C7ALF5-F1
#
_entry.id   AF-A0A6C7ALF5-F1
#
_cell.length_a   1.000
_cell.length_b   1.000
_cell.length_c   1.000
_cell.angle_alpha   90.00
_cell.angle_beta   90.00
_cell.angle_gamma   90.00
#
_symmetry.space_group_name_H-M   'P 1'
#
loop_
_entity.id
_entity.type
_entity.pdbx_description
1 polymer ?
#
loop_
_entity_poly.entity_id
_entity_poly.type
_entity_poly.pdbx_seq_one_letter_code
_entity_poly.pdbx_strand_id
1 'polypeptide(L)'
;MGNYIRPLSDVVFSIASDNLWIEDSAIQQLYTTAKLTGMKRVIGMPDLHPGRGYPIGAAFFSRGRFYPALVGNDIGCGMALWQTDILGRKYNADKLEKRLASLTDVADAQWLEENVPAAMQHHSWRSALGSIGGGNHFAELQQVDRIVDADSFALSGLQKAQLLLLVHSGSRGLGQAILRRHVEAFSHNGLPEDSDDARRYLAEHDDALAFARSNRALIARRILQQLRAEGEPRLDVAHNFVEPCTVAGEAGWLHRKGATPDGQGLVIIPGSRGDYSWLVKPVVSEESLFSLAHGANGCVPSVKTGYRQNLPRDSSAVPGWVAG
;
A
#
# COMPACT_ATOMS: atom_id res chain seq x y z
N MET A 1 -12.36 25.70 -0.46
CA MET A 1 -11.96 24.28 -0.43
C MET A 1 -13.24 23.48 -0.54
N GLY A 2 -13.40 22.68 -1.61
CA GLY A 2 -14.58 21.83 -1.74
C GLY A 2 -14.64 20.82 -0.60
N ASN A 3 -15.83 20.45 -0.15
CA ASN A 3 -15.96 19.40 0.85
C ASN A 3 -15.80 18.04 0.15
N TYR A 4 -14.57 17.54 0.03
CA TYR A 4 -14.27 16.29 -0.69
C TYR A 4 -14.76 15.05 0.08
N ILE A 5 -15.07 15.19 1.36
CA ILE A 5 -15.66 14.14 2.20
C ILE A 5 -17.18 14.22 2.07
N ARG A 6 -17.76 13.19 1.48
CA ARG A 6 -19.20 13.06 1.20
C ARG A 6 -19.82 12.13 2.24
N PRO A 7 -20.75 12.61 3.07
CA PRO A 7 -21.56 11.73 3.90
C PRO A 7 -22.52 10.94 3.01
N LEU A 8 -22.48 9.62 3.09
CA LEU A 8 -23.42 8.71 2.45
C LEU A 8 -24.49 8.24 3.45
N SER A 9 -24.13 8.16 4.74
CA SER A 9 -25.01 8.02 5.90
C SER A 9 -24.33 8.56 7.16
N ASP A 10 -24.93 8.37 8.34
CA ASP A 10 -24.34 8.79 9.63
C ASP A 10 -22.96 8.16 9.93
N VAL A 11 -22.71 6.97 9.39
CA VAL A 11 -21.49 6.18 9.66
C VAL A 11 -20.69 5.86 8.41
N VAL A 12 -21.23 6.12 7.20
CA VAL A 12 -20.57 5.84 5.92
C VAL A 12 -20.22 7.13 5.20
N PHE A 13 -18.95 7.24 4.82
CA PHE A 13 -18.40 8.40 4.12
C PHE A 13 -17.63 7.94 2.88
N SER A 14 -17.50 8.82 1.90
CA SER A 14 -16.55 8.63 0.79
C SER A 14 -15.76 9.92 0.54
N ILE A 15 -14.49 9.78 0.17
CA ILE A 15 -13.66 10.88 -0.29
C ILE A 15 -13.66 10.84 -1.81
N ALA A 16 -14.30 11.82 -2.45
CA ALA A 16 -14.43 11.85 -3.90
C ALA A 16 -14.62 13.28 -4.43
N SER A 17 -14.05 13.55 -5.62
CA SER A 17 -14.35 14.75 -6.39
C SER A 17 -15.69 14.60 -7.13
N ASP A 18 -16.28 15.70 -7.59
CA ASP A 18 -17.61 15.68 -8.24
C ASP A 18 -17.65 14.82 -9.50
N ASN A 19 -16.51 14.70 -10.16
CA ASN A 19 -16.37 13.98 -11.43
C ASN A 19 -15.79 12.56 -11.24
N LEU A 20 -15.49 12.16 -9.99
CA LEU A 20 -15.00 10.82 -9.71
C LEU A 20 -16.17 9.83 -9.68
N TRP A 21 -16.20 8.93 -10.65
CA TRP A 21 -17.13 7.83 -10.66
C TRP A 21 -16.59 6.68 -9.79
N ILE A 22 -17.44 6.18 -8.89
CA ILE A 22 -17.16 5.04 -8.01
C ILE A 22 -18.22 3.98 -8.30
N GLU A 23 -17.79 2.72 -8.39
CA GLU A 23 -18.68 1.59 -8.64
C GLU A 23 -19.74 1.43 -7.53
N ASP A 24 -21.01 1.32 -7.91
CA ASP A 24 -22.13 1.14 -6.97
C ASP A 24 -21.94 -0.07 -6.05
N SER A 25 -21.37 -1.15 -6.57
CA SER A 25 -21.07 -2.37 -5.80
C SER A 25 -20.05 -2.11 -4.69
N ALA A 26 -19.09 -1.20 -4.88
CA ALA A 26 -18.13 -0.81 -3.85
C ALA A 26 -18.81 0.01 -2.74
N ILE A 27 -19.70 0.92 -3.12
CA ILE A 27 -20.54 1.68 -2.17
C ILE A 27 -21.44 0.74 -1.36
N GLN A 28 -22.07 -0.25 -2.00
CA GLN A 28 -22.87 -1.28 -1.30
C GLN A 28 -22.02 -2.10 -0.31
N GLN A 29 -20.76 -2.37 -0.65
CA GLN A 29 -19.84 -3.03 0.28
C GLN A 29 -19.50 -2.15 1.49
N LEU A 30 -19.40 -0.82 1.35
CA LEU A 30 -19.26 0.09 2.49
C LEU A 30 -20.48 0.01 3.42
N TYR A 31 -21.69 0.07 2.88
CA TYR A 31 -22.93 -0.08 3.66
C TYR A 31 -23.04 -1.43 4.35
N THR A 32 -22.62 -2.50 3.68
CA THR A 32 -22.61 -3.85 4.26
C THR A 32 -21.61 -3.91 5.42
N THR A 33 -20.44 -3.31 5.26
CA THR A 33 -19.40 -3.25 6.31
C THR A 33 -19.85 -2.42 7.51
N ALA A 34 -20.59 -1.34 7.29
CA ALA A 34 -21.14 -0.50 8.35
C ALA A 34 -22.13 -1.21 9.27
N LYS A 35 -22.74 -2.32 8.82
CA LYS A 35 -23.66 -3.13 9.63
C LYS A 35 -22.94 -4.10 10.59
N LEU A 36 -21.62 -4.22 10.49
CA LEU A 36 -20.85 -5.07 11.38
C LEU A 36 -20.92 -4.54 12.83
N THR A 37 -21.03 -5.46 13.78
CA THR A 37 -21.14 -5.11 15.20
C THR A 37 -19.97 -4.24 15.68
N GLY A 38 -20.28 -3.14 16.36
CA GLY A 38 -19.25 -2.23 16.89
C GLY A 38 -18.59 -1.35 15.83
N MET A 39 -18.97 -1.43 14.55
CA MET A 39 -18.52 -0.49 13.53
C MET A 39 -19.07 0.91 13.82
N LYS A 40 -18.18 1.91 13.84
CA LYS A 40 -18.50 3.30 14.17
C LYS A 40 -18.35 4.22 12.99
N ARG A 41 -17.37 3.95 12.12
CA ARG A 41 -17.14 4.75 10.92
C ARG A 41 -16.53 3.91 9.81
N VAL A 42 -17.02 4.11 8.59
CA VAL A 42 -16.54 3.49 7.37
C VAL A 42 -16.28 4.60 6.37
N ILE A 43 -15.07 4.64 5.80
CA ILE A 43 -14.73 5.64 4.80
C ILE A 43 -14.09 5.00 3.57
N GLY A 44 -14.69 5.28 2.40
CA GLY A 44 -14.11 4.95 1.10
C GLY A 44 -13.16 6.04 0.63
N MET A 45 -11.99 5.63 0.15
CA MET A 45 -10.98 6.49 -0.45
C MET A 45 -11.30 6.74 -1.94
N PRO A 46 -10.62 7.69 -2.60
CA PRO A 46 -10.83 7.97 -4.02
C PRO A 46 -10.58 6.79 -4.98
N ASP A 47 -9.82 5.78 -4.56
CA ASP A 47 -9.51 4.55 -5.29
C ASP A 47 -10.41 3.37 -4.86
N LEU A 48 -11.54 3.66 -4.22
CA LEU A 48 -12.53 2.67 -3.77
C LEU A 48 -13.04 1.81 -4.93
N HIS A 49 -12.93 0.49 -4.79
CA HIS A 49 -13.45 -0.47 -5.76
C HIS A 49 -13.91 -1.78 -5.07
N PRO A 50 -14.71 -2.61 -5.77
CA PRO A 50 -15.25 -3.83 -5.18
C PRO A 50 -14.14 -4.83 -4.88
N GLY A 51 -14.11 -5.33 -3.65
CA GLY A 51 -13.24 -6.43 -3.27
C GLY A 51 -13.99 -7.76 -3.12
N ARG A 52 -13.26 -8.82 -2.80
CA ARG A 52 -13.87 -10.11 -2.43
C ARG A 52 -14.45 -9.99 -1.01
N GLY A 53 -15.77 -9.82 -0.92
CA GLY A 53 -16.54 -9.70 0.33
C GLY A 53 -16.59 -8.29 0.92
N TYR A 54 -15.47 -7.58 0.94
CA TYR A 54 -15.33 -6.22 1.49
C TYR A 54 -14.57 -5.32 0.52
N PRO A 55 -14.83 -4.00 0.53
CA PRO A 55 -14.25 -3.10 -0.46
C PRO A 55 -12.74 -2.94 -0.25
N ILE A 56 -12.05 -2.53 -1.30
CA ILE A 56 -10.63 -2.14 -1.29
C ILE A 56 -10.59 -0.63 -1.58
N GLY A 57 -9.65 0.10 -0.99
CA GLY A 57 -9.68 1.56 -1.02
C GLY A 57 -10.50 2.10 0.15
N ALA A 58 -10.39 1.52 1.35
CA ALA A 58 -11.23 1.91 2.48
C ALA A 58 -10.56 1.74 3.85
N ALA A 59 -11.00 2.56 4.80
CA ALA A 59 -10.66 2.48 6.21
C ALA A 59 -11.91 2.33 7.09
N PHE A 60 -11.76 1.60 8.19
CA PHE A 60 -12.89 1.20 9.05
C PHE A 60 -12.52 1.29 10.53
N PHE A 61 -13.30 2.05 11.29
CA PHE A 61 -13.13 2.18 12.74
C PHE A 61 -14.21 1.41 13.48
N SER A 62 -13.80 0.45 14.33
CA SER A 62 -14.71 -0.33 15.17
C SER A 62 -14.28 -0.35 16.64
N ARG A 63 -15.22 -0.68 17.54
CA ARG A 63 -15.01 -0.76 18.99
C ARG A 63 -15.34 -2.12 19.56
N GLY A 64 -14.59 -2.53 20.58
CA GLY A 64 -14.77 -3.80 21.31
C GLY A 64 -14.40 -5.05 20.52
N ARG A 65 -14.03 -4.90 19.24
CA ARG A 65 -13.64 -5.97 18.32
C ARG A 65 -12.99 -5.43 17.06
N PHE A 66 -12.26 -6.30 16.37
CA PHE A 66 -11.70 -6.08 15.04
C PHE A 66 -11.99 -7.26 14.10
N TYR A 67 -11.83 -7.04 12.81
CA TYR A 67 -12.26 -7.94 11.73
C TYR A 67 -11.07 -8.29 10.82
N PRO A 68 -10.47 -9.48 10.97
CA PRO A 68 -9.40 -9.96 10.08
C PRO A 68 -9.76 -9.92 8.58
N ALA A 69 -11.04 -10.15 8.24
CA ALA A 69 -11.50 -10.08 6.85
C ALA A 69 -11.47 -8.65 6.25
N LEU A 70 -11.47 -7.61 7.10
CA LEU A 70 -11.25 -6.22 6.71
C LEU A 70 -9.77 -5.86 6.57
N VAL A 71 -8.83 -6.72 6.98
CA VAL A 71 -7.41 -6.59 6.60
C VAL A 71 -7.16 -7.24 5.24
N GLY A 72 -7.81 -8.37 4.99
CA GLY A 72 -7.68 -9.13 3.75
C GLY A 72 -6.61 -10.21 3.81
N ASN A 73 -6.32 -10.79 2.65
CA ASN A 73 -5.46 -11.97 2.53
C ASN A 73 -3.98 -11.66 2.34
N ASP A 74 -3.63 -10.40 2.18
CA ASP A 74 -2.23 -9.97 2.05
C ASP A 74 -1.92 -8.92 3.11
N ILE A 75 -1.84 -9.41 4.35
CA ILE A 75 -1.47 -8.61 5.52
C ILE A 75 -0.12 -7.95 5.25
N GLY A 76 -0.02 -6.67 5.52
CA GLY A 76 1.21 -5.91 5.31
C GLY A 76 1.55 -5.65 3.85
N CYS A 77 0.67 -5.94 2.88
CA CYS A 77 0.82 -5.42 1.52
C CYS A 77 1.08 -3.91 1.56
N GLY A 78 1.99 -3.43 0.74
CA GLY A 78 2.47 -2.07 0.85
C GLY A 78 3.57 -1.72 -0.15
N MET A 79 4.05 -0.49 -0.03
CA MET A 79 5.02 0.12 -0.92
C MET A 79 6.30 0.43 -0.18
N ALA A 80 7.45 0.01 -0.74
CA ALA A 80 8.76 0.46 -0.31
C ALA A 80 9.45 1.22 -1.45
N LEU A 81 10.02 2.38 -1.15
CA LEU A 81 10.79 3.18 -2.10
C LEU A 81 12.25 3.20 -1.68
N TRP A 82 13.14 2.97 -2.64
CA TRP A 82 14.58 3.00 -2.46
C TRP A 82 15.19 4.02 -3.41
N GLN A 83 16.12 4.84 -2.93
CA GLN A 83 16.93 5.71 -3.78
C GLN A 83 18.18 4.93 -4.21
N THR A 84 18.40 4.80 -5.52
CA THR A 84 19.55 4.07 -6.05
C THR A 84 20.72 5.00 -6.38
N ASP A 85 21.92 4.46 -6.56
CA ASP A 85 23.06 5.20 -7.09
C ASP A 85 23.02 5.36 -8.63
N ILE A 86 22.03 4.77 -9.31
CA ILE A 86 21.89 4.81 -10.76
C ILE A 86 21.44 6.20 -11.20
N LEU A 87 22.26 6.88 -11.99
CA LEU A 87 21.92 8.20 -12.53
C LEU A 87 20.92 8.10 -13.70
N GLY A 88 19.81 8.83 -13.61
CA GLY A 88 18.76 8.92 -14.63
C GLY A 88 19.25 9.42 -16.00
N ARG A 89 20.35 10.17 -16.05
CA ARG A 89 20.96 10.59 -17.33
C ARG A 89 21.89 9.54 -17.97
N LYS A 90 22.24 8.49 -17.23
CA LYS A 90 23.24 7.47 -17.65
C LYS A 90 22.64 6.07 -17.82
N TYR A 91 21.40 5.85 -17.40
CA TYR A 91 20.80 4.52 -17.50
C TYR A 91 20.51 4.17 -18.96
N ASN A 92 20.48 2.87 -19.24
CA ASN A 92 20.04 2.32 -20.51
C ASN A 92 18.98 1.26 -20.20
N ALA A 93 17.73 1.53 -20.59
CA ALA A 93 16.58 0.69 -20.24
C ALA A 93 16.79 -0.76 -20.68
N ASP A 94 17.12 -0.99 -21.95
CA ASP A 94 17.35 -2.33 -22.52
C ASP A 94 18.43 -3.11 -21.75
N LYS A 95 19.48 -2.43 -21.30
CA LYS A 95 20.55 -3.05 -20.51
C LYS A 95 20.09 -3.44 -19.12
N LEU A 96 19.30 -2.60 -18.45
CA LEU A 96 18.74 -2.92 -17.14
C LEU A 96 17.71 -4.05 -17.25
N GLU A 97 16.83 -3.99 -18.25
CA GLU A 97 15.85 -5.05 -18.54
C GLU A 97 16.54 -6.39 -18.81
N LYS A 98 17.56 -6.43 -19.68
CA LYS A 98 18.34 -7.64 -19.94
C LYS A 98 19.00 -8.20 -18.68
N ARG A 99 19.43 -7.36 -17.75
CA ARG A 99 19.97 -7.80 -16.46
C ARG A 99 18.87 -8.39 -15.58
N LEU A 100 17.70 -7.76 -15.53
CA LEU A 100 16.57 -8.22 -14.71
C LEU A 100 15.89 -9.47 -15.28
N ALA A 101 15.98 -9.70 -16.59
CA ALA A 101 15.35 -10.84 -17.26
C ALA A 101 15.80 -12.21 -16.72
N SER A 102 17.00 -12.30 -16.14
CA SER A 102 17.50 -13.53 -15.51
C SER A 102 17.16 -13.65 -14.02
N LEU A 103 16.51 -12.64 -13.42
CA LEU A 103 16.13 -12.67 -12.01
C LEU A 103 14.84 -13.46 -11.85
N THR A 104 14.92 -14.64 -11.24
CA THR A 104 13.73 -15.43 -10.89
C THR A 104 12.95 -14.76 -9.76
N ASP A 105 11.62 -14.93 -9.72
CA ASP A 105 10.82 -14.37 -8.62
C ASP A 105 11.21 -14.97 -7.27
N VAL A 106 11.43 -16.28 -7.22
CA VAL A 106 11.89 -16.98 -6.01
C VAL A 106 13.39 -16.78 -5.84
N ALA A 107 13.81 -16.43 -4.62
CA ALA A 107 15.20 -16.29 -4.25
C ALA A 107 15.88 -17.67 -4.11
N ASP A 108 17.16 -17.73 -4.47
CA ASP A 108 17.98 -18.91 -4.25
C ASP A 108 18.15 -19.20 -2.75
N ALA A 109 18.24 -20.48 -2.38
CA ALA A 109 18.33 -20.90 -0.99
C ALA A 109 19.63 -20.45 -0.32
N GLN A 110 20.76 -20.50 -1.02
CA GLN A 110 22.03 -20.01 -0.51
C GLN A 110 21.99 -18.49 -0.36
N TRP A 111 21.40 -17.79 -1.33
CA TRP A 111 21.23 -16.34 -1.24
C TRP A 111 20.42 -15.93 0.00
N LEU A 112 19.35 -16.66 0.32
CA LEU A 112 18.55 -16.42 1.52
C LEU A 112 19.37 -16.66 2.81
N GLU A 113 20.25 -17.66 2.83
CA GLU A 113 21.11 -17.94 3.98
C GLU A 113 21.99 -16.74 4.37
N GLU A 114 22.50 -16.05 3.35
CA GLU A 114 23.42 -14.93 3.52
C GLU A 114 22.71 -13.59 3.76
N ASN A 115 21.49 -13.40 3.25
CA ASN A 115 20.87 -12.08 3.15
C ASN A 115 19.63 -11.86 4.03
N VAL A 116 18.97 -12.93 4.50
CA VAL A 116 17.78 -12.81 5.34
C VAL A 116 18.17 -12.34 6.74
N PRO A 117 17.43 -11.40 7.35
CA PRO A 117 17.70 -10.99 8.73
C PRO A 117 17.59 -12.15 9.73
N ALA A 118 18.41 -12.13 10.78
CA ALA A 118 18.44 -13.18 11.80
C ALA A 118 17.06 -13.51 12.39
N ALA A 119 16.21 -12.49 12.61
CA ALA A 119 14.84 -12.66 13.10
C ALA A 119 13.94 -13.51 12.18
N MET A 120 14.28 -13.61 10.89
CA MET A 120 13.53 -14.34 9.87
C MET A 120 14.24 -15.63 9.41
N GLN A 121 15.38 -15.98 10.04
CA GLN A 121 16.20 -17.12 9.60
C GLN A 121 15.50 -18.47 9.77
N HIS A 122 14.65 -18.59 10.79
CA HIS A 122 13.93 -19.83 11.10
C HIS A 122 12.42 -19.70 10.86
N HIS A 123 11.99 -18.64 10.16
CA HIS A 123 10.58 -18.40 9.88
C HIS A 123 10.01 -19.49 8.96
N SER A 124 8.83 -20.02 9.28
CA SER A 124 8.22 -21.15 8.53
C SER A 124 7.94 -20.84 7.05
N TRP A 125 7.75 -19.57 6.73
CA TRP A 125 7.57 -19.06 5.36
C TRP A 125 8.84 -18.48 4.73
N ARG A 126 10.01 -18.74 5.30
CA ARG A 126 11.29 -18.16 4.85
C ARG A 126 11.54 -18.28 3.34
N SER A 127 11.19 -19.40 2.73
CA SER A 127 11.39 -19.65 1.30
C SER A 127 10.61 -18.70 0.38
N ALA A 128 9.58 -18.02 0.90
CA ALA A 128 8.83 -17.00 0.16
C ALA A 128 9.43 -15.59 0.26
N LEU A 129 10.43 -15.37 1.12
CA LEU A 129 11.09 -14.07 1.26
C LEU A 129 11.87 -13.69 0.00
N GLY A 130 11.90 -12.39 -0.29
CA GLY A 130 12.52 -11.82 -1.47
C GLY A 130 11.74 -12.05 -2.76
N SER A 131 10.49 -12.54 -2.70
CA SER A 131 9.63 -12.74 -3.88
C SER A 131 8.62 -11.60 -4.03
N ILE A 132 8.44 -11.13 -5.27
CA ILE A 132 7.47 -10.08 -5.61
C ILE A 132 6.07 -10.67 -5.51
N GLY A 133 5.85 -11.79 -6.20
CA GLY A 133 4.55 -12.42 -6.33
C GLY A 133 3.69 -11.99 -7.51
N GLY A 134 2.52 -12.60 -7.60
CA GLY A 134 1.52 -12.31 -8.62
C GLY A 134 0.50 -11.23 -8.22
N GLY A 135 -0.54 -11.06 -9.04
CA GLY A 135 -1.60 -10.09 -8.81
C GLY A 135 -1.18 -8.67 -9.21
N ASN A 136 -1.40 -7.70 -8.32
CA ASN A 136 -1.03 -6.29 -8.49
C ASN A 136 0.37 -5.96 -7.94
N HIS A 137 1.15 -6.95 -7.48
CA HIS A 137 2.51 -6.75 -6.98
C HIS A 137 3.49 -6.49 -8.13
N PHE A 138 4.50 -5.66 -7.89
CA PHE A 138 5.50 -5.30 -8.89
C PHE A 138 6.76 -4.72 -8.24
N ALA A 139 7.81 -4.59 -9.03
CA ALA A 139 8.94 -3.73 -8.70
C ALA A 139 9.32 -2.93 -9.95
N GLU A 140 9.52 -1.62 -9.80
CA GLU A 140 9.72 -0.69 -10.90
C GLU A 140 10.86 0.28 -10.61
N LEU A 141 11.70 0.51 -11.61
CA LEU A 141 12.61 1.65 -11.60
C LEU A 141 11.90 2.87 -12.17
N GLN A 142 11.91 3.95 -11.41
CA GLN A 142 11.20 5.18 -11.70
C GLN A 142 12.17 6.37 -11.68
N GLN A 143 11.83 7.42 -12.43
CA GLN A 143 12.54 8.69 -12.40
C GLN A 143 11.60 9.79 -11.91
N VAL A 144 12.13 10.75 -11.17
CA VAL A 144 11.40 11.97 -10.81
C VAL A 144 11.20 12.84 -12.06
N ASP A 145 9.97 12.83 -12.59
CA ASP A 145 9.57 13.64 -13.73
C ASP A 145 9.35 15.11 -13.33
N ARG A 146 8.41 15.33 -12.41
CA ARG A 146 8.00 16.64 -11.93
C ARG A 146 8.07 16.72 -10.40
N ILE A 147 8.50 17.87 -9.91
CA ILE A 147 8.45 18.26 -8.50
C ILE A 147 7.42 19.38 -8.41
N VAL A 148 6.44 19.27 -7.51
CA VAL A 148 5.40 20.29 -7.36
C VAL A 148 5.66 21.18 -6.15
N ASP A 149 6.15 20.62 -5.04
CA ASP A 149 6.65 21.36 -3.88
C ASP A 149 8.16 21.12 -3.71
N ALA A 150 8.94 22.15 -4.05
CA ALA A 150 10.40 22.08 -3.98
C ALA A 150 10.93 21.95 -2.54
N ASP A 151 10.24 22.54 -1.56
CA ASP A 151 10.69 22.54 -0.17
C ASP A 151 10.45 21.17 0.46
N SER A 152 9.26 20.59 0.26
CA SER A 152 8.96 19.22 0.70
C SER A 152 9.87 18.20 0.04
N PHE A 153 10.15 18.35 -1.26
CA PHE A 153 11.09 17.47 -1.96
C PHE A 153 12.52 17.59 -1.42
N ALA A 154 13.02 18.80 -1.16
CA ALA A 154 14.35 18.99 -0.58
C ALA A 154 14.48 18.32 0.80
N LEU A 155 13.44 18.44 1.64
CA LEU A 155 13.38 17.81 2.97
C LEU A 155 13.29 16.29 2.92
N SER A 156 12.76 15.71 1.83
CA SER A 156 12.73 14.25 1.64
C SER A 156 14.12 13.62 1.52
N GLY A 157 15.14 14.42 1.19
CA GLY A 157 16.48 13.97 0.88
C GLY A 157 16.61 13.27 -0.48
N LEU A 158 15.51 13.13 -1.24
CA LEU A 158 15.52 12.47 -2.53
C LEU A 158 16.35 13.22 -3.58
N GLN A 159 17.06 12.47 -4.39
CA GLN A 159 17.90 13.04 -5.46
C GLN A 159 17.21 12.88 -6.81
N LYS A 160 16.75 13.99 -7.40
CA LYS A 160 16.07 14.00 -8.72
C LYS A 160 16.89 13.31 -9.83
N ALA A 161 18.21 13.39 -9.74
CA ALA A 161 19.12 12.83 -10.74
C ALA A 161 19.29 11.30 -10.66
N GLN A 162 18.80 10.66 -9.59
CA GLN A 162 18.92 9.23 -9.36
C GLN A 162 17.60 8.51 -9.70
N LEU A 163 17.70 7.27 -10.15
CA LEU A 163 16.54 6.39 -10.26
C LEU A 163 16.08 5.95 -8.87
N LEU A 164 14.77 5.78 -8.73
CA LEU A 164 14.11 5.25 -7.56
C LEU A 164 13.63 3.83 -7.86
N LEU A 165 13.80 2.91 -6.93
CA LEU A 165 13.23 1.57 -7.00
C LEU A 165 12.00 1.49 -6.10
N LEU A 166 10.83 1.37 -6.72
CA LEU A 166 9.57 1.13 -6.03
C LEU A 166 9.30 -0.37 -5.98
N VAL A 167 8.98 -0.89 -4.80
CA VAL A 167 8.63 -2.29 -4.57
C VAL A 167 7.24 -2.36 -3.95
N HIS A 168 6.32 -3.04 -4.63
CA HIS A 168 4.99 -3.37 -4.16
C HIS A 168 4.89 -4.87 -3.89
N SER A 169 4.82 -5.25 -2.61
CA SER A 169 4.58 -6.62 -2.19
C SER A 169 4.10 -6.67 -0.74
N GLY A 170 3.69 -7.85 -0.28
CA GLY A 170 3.15 -8.09 1.05
C GLY A 170 3.70 -9.35 1.72
N SER A 171 2.86 -10.00 2.52
CA SER A 171 3.20 -11.17 3.33
C SER A 171 3.15 -12.49 2.55
N ARG A 172 2.89 -12.42 1.23
CA ARG A 172 2.86 -13.60 0.34
C ARG A 172 1.78 -14.59 0.83
N GLY A 173 2.10 -15.88 0.90
CA GLY A 173 1.15 -16.89 1.34
C GLY A 173 0.81 -16.86 2.84
N LEU A 174 1.63 -16.19 3.67
CA LEU A 174 1.44 -16.13 5.12
C LEU A 174 0.13 -15.42 5.49
N GLY A 175 -0.12 -14.21 4.96
CA GLY A 175 -1.37 -13.47 5.21
C GLY A 175 -2.60 -14.27 4.78
N GLN A 176 -2.50 -14.99 3.66
CA GLN A 176 -3.60 -15.82 3.14
C GLN A 176 -3.87 -17.01 4.06
N ALA A 177 -2.83 -17.63 4.62
CA ALA A 177 -2.97 -18.72 5.57
C ALA A 177 -3.58 -18.26 6.90
N ILE A 178 -3.21 -17.06 7.37
CA ILE A 178 -3.79 -16.44 8.57
C ILE A 178 -5.28 -16.17 8.34
N LEU A 179 -5.64 -15.48 7.24
CA LEU A 179 -7.04 -15.20 6.91
C LEU A 179 -7.85 -16.49 6.77
N ARG A 180 -7.29 -17.51 6.10
CA ARG A 180 -7.97 -18.79 5.89
C ARG A 180 -8.34 -19.46 7.23
N ARG A 181 -7.39 -19.56 8.17
CA ARG A 181 -7.66 -20.14 9.49
C ARG A 181 -8.72 -19.34 10.25
N HIS A 182 -8.68 -18.01 10.15
CA HIS A 182 -9.72 -17.17 10.74
C HIS A 182 -11.10 -17.46 10.12
N VAL A 183 -11.20 -17.51 8.78
CA VAL A 183 -12.47 -17.79 8.09
C VAL A 183 -13.00 -19.19 8.38
N GLU A 184 -12.12 -20.19 8.49
CA GLU A 184 -12.50 -21.56 8.87
C GLU A 184 -13.05 -21.64 10.29
N ALA A 185 -12.49 -20.88 11.24
CA ALA A 185 -12.90 -20.92 12.65
C ALA A 185 -14.06 -19.96 12.99
N PHE A 186 -14.10 -18.78 12.37
CA PHE A 186 -14.97 -17.67 12.74
C PHE A 186 -15.81 -17.13 11.59
N SER A 187 -15.70 -17.69 10.38
CA SER A 187 -16.26 -17.10 9.16
C SER A 187 -15.75 -15.66 9.00
N HIS A 188 -16.62 -14.71 8.68
CA HIS A 188 -16.25 -13.29 8.56
C HIS A 188 -16.51 -12.50 9.86
N ASN A 189 -16.72 -13.18 10.99
CA ASN A 189 -17.01 -12.53 12.26
C ASN A 189 -15.76 -11.87 12.86
N GLY A 190 -15.96 -10.72 13.50
CA GLY A 190 -14.89 -10.03 14.22
C GLY A 190 -14.54 -10.74 15.52
N LEU A 191 -13.30 -10.55 15.96
CA LEU A 191 -12.77 -11.08 17.21
C LEU A 191 -12.97 -10.05 18.33
N PRO A 192 -13.63 -10.40 19.46
CA PRO A 192 -13.65 -9.54 20.64
C PRO A 192 -12.23 -9.23 21.11
N GLU A 193 -11.94 -7.96 21.37
CA GLU A 193 -10.56 -7.49 21.59
C GLU A 193 -9.86 -8.14 22.79
N ASP A 194 -10.62 -8.55 23.81
CA ASP A 194 -10.10 -9.19 25.03
C ASP A 194 -9.94 -10.72 24.92
N SER A 195 -10.30 -11.32 23.78
CA SER A 195 -10.27 -12.78 23.60
C SER A 195 -8.87 -13.35 23.35
N ASP A 196 -8.68 -14.63 23.67
CA ASP A 196 -7.44 -15.36 23.33
C ASP A 196 -7.22 -15.44 21.81
N ASP A 197 -8.30 -15.58 21.03
CA ASP A 197 -8.21 -15.61 19.58
C ASP A 197 -7.80 -14.26 19.00
N ALA A 198 -8.25 -13.15 19.59
CA ALA A 198 -7.77 -11.81 19.24
C ALA A 198 -6.26 -11.67 19.49
N ARG A 199 -5.78 -12.06 20.66
CA ARG A 199 -4.34 -12.04 20.98
C ARG A 199 -3.53 -12.90 20.00
N ARG A 200 -4.01 -14.10 19.68
CA ARG A 200 -3.36 -15.00 18.73
C ARG A 200 -3.32 -14.40 17.33
N TYR A 201 -4.43 -13.85 16.84
CA TYR A 201 -4.47 -13.21 15.54
C TYR A 201 -3.52 -12.02 15.46
N LEU A 202 -3.49 -11.16 16.48
CA LEU A 202 -2.61 -9.98 16.49
C LEU A 202 -1.13 -10.37 16.46
N ALA A 203 -0.73 -11.42 17.19
CA ALA A 203 0.64 -11.93 17.13
C ALA A 203 1.01 -12.41 15.71
N GLU A 204 0.11 -13.13 15.03
CA GLU A 204 0.33 -13.61 13.66
C GLU A 204 0.27 -12.48 12.62
N HIS A 205 -0.59 -11.49 12.86
CA HIS A 205 -0.69 -10.28 12.06
C HIS A 205 0.60 -9.48 12.13
N ASP A 206 1.15 -9.28 13.32
CA ASP A 206 2.38 -8.51 13.52
C ASP A 206 3.60 -9.25 12.95
N ASP A 207 3.64 -10.58 13.08
CA ASP A 207 4.61 -11.43 12.40
C ASP A 207 4.51 -11.29 10.86
N ALA A 208 3.29 -11.30 10.32
CA ALA A 208 3.06 -11.08 8.88
C ALA A 208 3.45 -9.67 8.41
N LEU A 209 3.28 -8.63 9.24
CA LEU A 209 3.76 -7.28 8.96
C LEU A 209 5.29 -7.23 8.91
N ALA A 210 5.95 -7.86 9.89
CA ALA A 210 7.41 -7.95 9.93
C ALA A 210 7.96 -8.75 8.74
N PHE A 211 7.27 -9.83 8.35
CA PHE A 211 7.58 -10.61 7.16
C PHE A 211 7.44 -9.76 5.89
N ALA A 212 6.33 -9.05 5.71
CA ALA A 212 6.08 -8.23 4.53
C ALA A 212 7.12 -7.11 4.35
N ARG A 213 7.48 -6.42 5.45
CA ARG A 213 8.57 -5.43 5.47
C ARG A 213 9.90 -6.05 5.06
N SER A 214 10.26 -7.19 5.68
CA SER A 214 11.49 -7.92 5.34
C SER A 214 11.49 -8.37 3.88
N ASN A 215 10.35 -8.83 3.38
CA ASN A 215 10.17 -9.27 2.01
C ASN A 215 10.44 -8.13 1.02
N ARG A 216 9.83 -6.95 1.22
CA ARG A 216 10.07 -5.76 0.37
C ARG A 216 11.54 -5.34 0.36
N ALA A 217 12.20 -5.34 1.52
CA ALA A 217 13.62 -5.02 1.60
C ALA A 217 14.50 -6.04 0.86
N LEU A 218 14.18 -7.33 0.95
CA LEU A 218 14.92 -8.38 0.25
C LEU A 218 14.70 -8.33 -1.27
N ILE A 219 13.48 -8.04 -1.74
CA ILE A 219 13.21 -7.79 -3.16
C ILE A 219 14.09 -6.66 -3.67
N ALA A 220 14.12 -5.53 -2.95
CA ALA A 220 14.94 -4.38 -3.34
C ALA A 220 16.43 -4.75 -3.43
N ARG A 221 16.95 -5.44 -2.41
CA ARG A 221 18.35 -5.92 -2.40
C ARG A 221 18.67 -6.83 -3.59
N ARG A 222 17.81 -7.81 -3.90
CA ARG A 222 18.00 -8.72 -5.03
C ARG A 222 18.05 -7.97 -6.36
N ILE A 223 17.13 -7.02 -6.55
CA ILE A 223 17.08 -6.18 -7.75
C ILE A 223 18.36 -5.34 -7.85
N LEU A 224 18.77 -4.67 -6.77
CA LEU A 224 19.97 -3.83 -6.76
C LEU A 224 21.25 -4.64 -7.03
N GLN A 225 21.39 -5.83 -6.44
CA GLN A 225 22.50 -6.74 -6.71
C GLN A 225 22.52 -7.20 -8.17
N GLN A 226 21.36 -7.57 -8.74
CA GLN A 226 21.24 -7.95 -10.14
C GLN A 226 21.62 -6.81 -11.09
N LEU A 227 21.26 -5.58 -10.71
CA LEU A 227 21.61 -4.37 -11.45
C LEU A 227 23.05 -3.91 -11.22
N ARG A 228 23.75 -4.48 -10.22
CA ARG A 228 25.08 -4.06 -9.75
C ARG A 228 25.07 -2.58 -9.33
N ALA A 229 24.08 -2.24 -8.52
CA ALA A 229 23.82 -0.91 -8.01
C ALA A 229 23.70 -0.95 -6.48
N GLU A 230 23.91 0.19 -5.87
CA GLU A 230 23.62 0.42 -4.45
C GLU A 230 22.31 1.17 -4.31
N GLY A 231 21.70 1.09 -3.13
CA GLY A 231 20.50 1.84 -2.84
C GLY A 231 20.16 1.88 -1.37
N GLU A 232 19.47 2.94 -0.98
CA GLU A 232 19.09 3.23 0.40
C GLU A 232 17.56 3.24 0.52
N PRO A 233 16.99 2.63 1.57
CA PRO A 233 15.55 2.68 1.82
C PRO A 233 15.14 4.12 2.17
N ARG A 234 14.02 4.56 1.61
CA ARG A 234 13.47 5.92 1.81
C ARG A 234 12.12 5.92 2.51
N LEU A 235 11.25 4.98 2.16
CA LEU A 235 9.99 4.75 2.84
C LEU A 235 9.59 3.28 2.70
N ASP A 236 8.79 2.82 3.65
CA ASP A 236 8.14 1.51 3.62
C ASP A 236 6.81 1.61 4.37
N VAL A 237 5.70 1.62 3.63
CA VAL A 237 4.36 1.89 4.14
C VAL A 237 3.40 0.79 3.71
N ALA A 238 2.77 0.14 4.69
CA ALA A 238 1.72 -0.85 4.47
C ALA A 238 0.36 -0.19 4.24
N HIS A 239 -0.54 -0.86 3.52
CA HIS A 239 -1.91 -0.41 3.26
C HIS A 239 -3.00 -1.45 3.57
N ASN A 240 -2.60 -2.62 4.08
CA ASN A 240 -3.47 -3.71 4.53
C ASN A 240 -3.08 -4.14 5.93
N PHE A 241 -3.73 -3.60 6.96
CA PHE A 241 -3.45 -3.96 8.36
C PHE A 241 -4.56 -3.44 9.28
N VAL A 242 -4.53 -3.90 10.53
CA VAL A 242 -5.36 -3.36 11.62
C VAL A 242 -4.46 -2.87 12.74
N GLU A 243 -4.81 -1.76 13.38
CA GLU A 243 -4.08 -1.20 14.51
C GLU A 243 -5.03 -0.62 15.58
N PRO A 244 -4.61 -0.57 16.85
CA PRO A 244 -5.32 0.20 17.85
C PRO A 244 -5.27 1.70 17.50
N CYS A 245 -6.37 2.41 17.73
CA CYS A 245 -6.44 3.84 17.49
C CYS A 245 -7.42 4.54 18.45
N THR A 246 -7.43 5.86 18.43
CA THR A 246 -8.45 6.68 19.07
C THR A 246 -9.07 7.59 18.03
N VAL A 247 -10.40 7.57 17.91
CA VAL A 247 -11.17 8.42 17.00
C VAL A 247 -12.26 9.09 17.82
N ALA A 248 -12.38 10.41 17.75
CA ALA A 248 -13.34 11.19 18.52
C ALA A 248 -13.29 10.91 20.05
N GLY A 249 -12.08 10.64 20.58
CA GLY A 249 -11.86 10.31 21.98
C GLY A 249 -12.24 8.88 22.38
N GLU A 250 -12.72 8.05 21.44
CA GLU A 250 -13.05 6.65 21.70
C GLU A 250 -11.92 5.73 21.27
N ALA A 251 -11.45 4.86 22.18
CA ALA A 251 -10.52 3.80 21.84
C ALA A 251 -11.21 2.69 21.02
N GLY A 252 -10.48 2.16 20.03
CA GLY A 252 -10.94 1.08 19.18
C GLY A 252 -9.87 0.63 18.18
N TRP A 253 -10.32 0.08 17.05
CA TRP A 253 -9.49 -0.55 16.04
C TRP A 253 -9.70 0.09 14.67
N LEU A 254 -8.61 0.49 14.04
CA LEU A 254 -8.58 1.03 12.69
C LEU A 254 -8.09 -0.03 11.72
N HIS A 255 -8.95 -0.41 10.79
CA HIS A 255 -8.65 -1.34 9.72
C HIS A 255 -8.39 -0.54 8.46
N ARG A 256 -7.36 -0.93 7.71
CA ARG A 256 -7.10 -0.42 6.36
C ARG A 256 -7.03 -1.58 5.39
N LYS A 257 -7.75 -1.45 4.27
CA LYS A 257 -7.71 -2.38 3.13
C LYS A 257 -7.56 -1.60 1.85
N GLY A 258 -6.35 -1.59 1.31
CA GLY A 258 -5.98 -0.65 0.26
C GLY A 258 -6.16 0.80 0.76
N ALA A 259 -5.74 1.10 1.98
CA ALA A 259 -5.70 2.48 2.46
C ALA A 259 -4.39 2.70 3.20
N THR A 260 -3.73 3.81 2.92
CA THR A 260 -2.41 4.12 3.49
C THR A 260 -2.58 5.00 4.72
N PRO A 261 -1.79 4.83 5.82
CA PRO A 261 -1.77 5.77 6.94
C PRO A 261 -1.26 7.15 6.54
N ASP A 262 -1.82 8.21 7.10
CA ASP A 262 -1.40 9.61 6.86
C ASP A 262 -0.38 10.14 7.88
N GLY A 263 -0.15 9.43 8.99
CA GLY A 263 0.76 9.83 10.08
C GLY A 263 2.19 9.31 9.99
N GLN A 264 2.56 8.57 8.93
CA GLN A 264 3.85 7.86 8.84
C GLN A 264 4.91 8.55 7.94
N GLY A 265 4.73 9.85 7.66
CA GLY A 265 5.63 10.61 6.81
C GLY A 265 5.25 10.54 5.33
N LEU A 266 6.23 10.51 4.43
CA LEU A 266 5.97 10.48 3.00
C LEU A 266 5.38 9.13 2.56
N VAL A 267 4.45 9.21 1.61
CA VAL A 267 3.73 8.07 1.08
C VAL A 267 3.86 8.06 -0.43
N ILE A 268 4.01 6.88 -1.04
CA ILE A 268 3.91 6.73 -2.48
C ILE A 268 2.55 6.14 -2.88
N ILE A 269 1.89 6.80 -3.82
CA ILE A 269 0.61 6.43 -4.41
C ILE A 269 0.87 6.00 -5.86
N PRO A 270 1.03 4.71 -6.14
CA PRO A 270 1.29 4.23 -7.49
C PRO A 270 0.06 4.32 -8.39
N GLY A 271 0.30 4.61 -9.67
CA GLY A 271 -0.66 4.36 -10.74
C GLY A 271 -0.77 2.87 -11.10
N SER A 272 -1.33 2.60 -12.27
CA SER A 272 -1.20 1.28 -12.90
C SER A 272 0.25 1.04 -13.36
N ARG A 273 0.60 -0.22 -13.66
CA ARG A 273 1.95 -0.57 -14.12
C ARG A 273 2.33 0.25 -15.35
N GLY A 274 3.43 0.99 -15.25
CA GLY A 274 3.91 1.88 -16.32
C GLY A 274 3.27 3.27 -16.37
N ASP A 275 2.30 3.57 -15.50
CA ASP A 275 1.77 4.93 -15.32
C ASP A 275 2.54 5.67 -14.20
N TYR A 276 2.26 6.97 -14.04
CA TYR A 276 2.87 7.78 -12.99
C TYR A 276 2.53 7.30 -11.58
N SER A 277 3.57 7.26 -10.73
CA SER A 277 3.44 7.20 -9.26
C SER A 277 3.59 8.59 -8.66
N TRP A 278 2.92 8.85 -7.55
CA TRP A 278 2.97 10.12 -6.82
C TRP A 278 3.59 9.94 -5.45
N LEU A 279 4.64 10.70 -5.15
CA LEU A 279 5.13 10.84 -3.78
C LEU A 279 4.39 12.01 -3.14
N VAL A 280 3.74 11.77 -2.01
CA VAL A 280 2.90 12.75 -1.32
C VAL A 280 3.31 12.89 0.14
N LYS A 281 3.15 14.11 0.67
CA LYS A 281 3.18 14.38 2.10
C LYS A 281 1.74 14.48 2.59
N PRO A 282 1.23 13.49 3.35
CA PRO A 282 -0.14 13.52 3.82
C PRO A 282 -0.38 14.66 4.82
N VAL A 283 -1.63 15.12 4.88
CA VAL A 283 -2.15 15.93 5.98
C VAL A 283 -2.89 14.99 6.91
N VAL A 284 -2.45 14.92 8.17
CA VAL A 284 -3.08 14.05 9.18
C VAL A 284 -4.50 14.53 9.44
N SER A 285 -5.48 13.62 9.28
CA SER A 285 -6.89 13.96 9.49
C SER A 285 -7.68 12.80 10.11
N GLU A 286 -8.31 13.07 11.26
CA GLU A 286 -9.27 12.13 11.85
C GLU A 286 -10.52 11.96 10.96
N GLU A 287 -10.86 12.98 10.14
CA GLU A 287 -12.00 12.91 9.22
C GLU A 287 -11.82 11.86 8.14
N SER A 288 -10.56 11.60 7.73
CA SER A 288 -10.23 10.52 6.80
C SER A 288 -9.89 9.20 7.49
N LEU A 289 -10.15 9.08 8.80
CA LEU A 289 -9.68 7.98 9.65
C LEU A 289 -8.16 7.79 9.56
N PHE A 290 -7.41 8.89 9.63
CA PHE A 290 -5.94 8.87 9.59
C PHE A 290 -5.39 8.12 8.37
N SER A 291 -6.06 8.29 7.23
CA SER A 291 -5.86 7.47 6.04
C SER A 291 -6.00 8.26 4.74
N LEU A 292 -5.38 7.75 3.69
CA LEU A 292 -5.50 8.22 2.30
C LEU A 292 -5.55 7.03 1.33
N ALA A 293 -5.79 7.33 0.05
CA ALA A 293 -5.72 6.34 -1.03
C ALA A 293 -4.41 5.55 -1.00
N HIS A 294 -4.43 4.35 -1.58
CA HIS A 294 -3.23 3.52 -1.76
C HIS A 294 -2.78 3.41 -3.21
N GLY A 295 -3.62 3.81 -4.16
CA GLY A 295 -3.32 3.87 -5.59
C GLY A 295 -3.98 5.08 -6.26
N ALA A 296 -3.48 5.43 -7.45
CA ALA A 296 -3.99 6.54 -8.25
C ALA A 296 -5.04 6.11 -9.29
N ASN A 297 -5.36 4.81 -9.35
CA ASN A 297 -6.35 4.28 -10.29
C ASN A 297 -7.72 4.92 -10.01
N GLY A 298 -8.28 5.59 -11.02
CA GLY A 298 -9.54 6.33 -10.92
C GLY A 298 -9.39 7.80 -10.51
N CYS A 299 -8.26 8.22 -9.93
CA CYS A 299 -8.09 9.57 -9.36
C CYS A 299 -7.50 10.61 -10.33
N VAL A 300 -6.91 10.17 -11.43
CA VAL A 300 -6.29 11.00 -12.48
C VAL A 300 -6.78 10.47 -13.83
N PRO A 301 -7.13 11.33 -14.81
CA PRO A 301 -7.44 10.87 -16.16
C PRO A 301 -6.30 9.97 -16.64
N SER A 302 -6.63 8.75 -17.03
CA SER A 302 -5.66 7.81 -17.58
C SER A 302 -5.09 8.39 -18.88
N VAL A 303 -3.93 9.04 -18.79
CA VAL A 303 -3.06 9.12 -19.96
C VAL A 303 -2.50 7.70 -20.10
N LYS A 304 -3.13 6.90 -20.96
CA LYS A 304 -2.56 5.62 -21.40
C LYS A 304 -1.21 5.91 -22.04
N THR A 305 -0.13 5.89 -21.28
CA THR A 305 1.23 5.92 -21.83
C THR A 305 1.63 4.51 -22.23
N GLY A 306 1.11 4.07 -23.37
CA GLY A 306 1.87 3.16 -24.22
C GLY A 306 3.05 3.93 -24.80
N TYR A 307 4.25 3.36 -24.72
CA TYR A 307 5.43 3.89 -25.38
C TYR A 307 5.15 4.13 -26.88
N ARG A 308 5.04 5.40 -27.30
CA ARG A 308 5.40 5.88 -28.65
C ARG A 308 5.48 7.40 -28.69
N GLN A 309 6.47 7.85 -29.44
CA GLN A 309 6.92 9.21 -29.74
C GLN A 309 5.85 10.31 -29.91
N ASN A 310 6.25 11.53 -29.54
CA ASN A 310 5.74 12.87 -29.94
C ASN A 310 4.49 13.46 -29.24
N LEU A 311 4.76 14.54 -28.46
CA LEU A 311 4.01 15.75 -28.01
C LEU A 311 2.58 16.07 -28.58
N PRO A 312 1.75 17.00 -28.01
CA PRO A 312 1.89 17.87 -26.80
C PRO A 312 0.64 18.02 -25.86
N ARG A 313 0.88 18.70 -24.72
CA ARG A 313 0.02 19.56 -23.84
C ARG A 313 -1.53 19.43 -23.87
N ASP A 314 -2.10 19.09 -22.72
CA ASP A 314 -3.06 19.98 -22.04
C ASP A 314 -3.14 19.68 -20.53
N SER A 315 -3.23 20.73 -19.71
CA SER A 315 -3.12 20.66 -18.24
C SER A 315 -4.39 21.19 -17.59
N SER A 316 -5.18 20.30 -16.98
CA SER A 316 -6.17 20.69 -15.98
C SER A 316 -6.06 19.75 -14.78
N ALA A 317 -5.38 20.24 -13.73
CA ALA A 317 -5.29 19.57 -12.44
C ALA A 317 -6.51 19.91 -11.58
N VAL A 318 -7.03 18.93 -10.85
CA VAL A 318 -8.10 19.09 -9.85
C VAL A 318 -7.52 19.82 -8.62
N PRO A 319 -8.08 20.96 -8.17
CA PRO A 319 -7.63 21.61 -6.95
C PRO A 319 -8.12 20.79 -5.74
N GLY A 320 -7.22 20.50 -4.80
CA GLY A 320 -7.47 19.68 -3.61
C GLY A 320 -6.25 18.89 -3.13
N TRP A 321 -5.26 18.72 -4.01
CA TRP A 321 -3.95 18.16 -3.70
C TRP A 321 -2.98 19.32 -3.47
N VAL A 322 -2.44 19.46 -2.26
CA VAL A 322 -1.12 20.10 -2.14
C VAL A 322 -0.15 19.03 -2.60
N ALA A 323 0.16 19.08 -3.89
CA ALA A 323 1.18 18.24 -4.46
C ALA A 323 2.51 18.64 -3.82
N GLY A 324 3.04 17.69 -3.04
CA GLY A 324 4.39 17.70 -2.48
C GLY A 324 5.47 17.52 -3.53
#